data_AF-A0A7S2ZLA2-F1
#
_entry.id   AF-A0A7S2ZLA2-F1
#
_cell.length_a   1.000
_cell.length_b   1.000
_cell.length_c   1.000
_cell.angle_alpha   90.00
_cell.angle_beta   90.00
_cell.angle_gamma   90.00
#
_symmetry.space_group_name_H-M   'P 1'
#
loop_
_entity.id
_entity.type
_entity.pdbx_description
1 polymer ?
#
loop_
_entity_poly.entity_id
_entity_poly.type
_entity_poly.pdbx_seq_one_letter_code
_entity_poly.pdbx_strand_id
1 'polypeptide(L)'
;MSSVQRFNVLELKECRDMVFACCSSDQFAERMTRGRPYASREALFETAEAEWRNLSKSEMIEAFQAHPRIGEGKGGDGRFAKWSKGEQSGLGHGVSPDELREANLKYEVKFGFRFLTSATGRTGEAIYEELLRRSERTRELEVRLSEL
;
A
#
# COMPACT_ATOMS: atom_id res chain seq x y z
N MET A 1 -5.12 21.84 18.99
CA MET A 1 -3.98 21.27 18.23
C MET A 1 -4.53 20.41 17.11
N SER A 2 -4.33 20.82 15.86
CA SER A 2 -4.80 20.09 14.67
C SER A 2 -4.06 18.76 14.50
N SER A 3 -4.55 17.90 13.61
CA SER A 3 -3.87 16.63 13.27
C SER A 3 -2.47 16.86 12.71
N VAL A 4 -2.26 17.88 11.87
CA VAL A 4 -0.92 18.22 11.35
C VAL A 4 0.00 18.76 12.44
N GLN A 5 -0.51 19.56 13.38
CA GLN A 5 0.30 20.02 14.51
C GLN A 5 0.72 18.86 15.41
N ARG A 6 -0.17 17.87 15.62
CA ARG A 6 0.19 16.60 16.30
C ARG A 6 1.29 15.86 15.55
N PHE A 7 1.12 15.68 14.24
CA PHE A 7 2.12 15.02 13.40
C PHE A 7 3.51 15.69 13.48
N ASN A 8 3.55 17.02 13.46
CA ASN A 8 4.79 17.80 13.49
C ASN A 8 5.61 17.63 14.77
N VAL A 9 4.99 17.27 15.90
CA VAL A 9 5.68 17.19 17.19
C VAL A 9 5.91 15.77 17.70
N LEU A 10 5.56 14.75 16.92
CA LEU A 10 5.85 13.37 17.28
C LEU A 10 7.35 13.12 17.35
N GLU A 11 7.75 12.24 18.25
CA GLU A 11 9.11 11.70 18.28
C GLU A 11 9.48 11.12 16.92
N LEU A 12 10.73 11.28 16.52
CA LEU A 12 11.21 10.87 15.18
C LEU A 12 10.85 9.41 14.87
N LYS A 13 11.08 8.52 15.84
CA LYS A 13 10.76 7.11 15.70
C LYS A 13 9.26 6.87 15.54
N GLU A 14 8.44 7.53 16.35
CA GLU A 14 6.98 7.36 16.30
C GLU A 14 6.39 7.86 14.99
N CYS A 15 6.86 9.02 14.51
CA CYS A 15 6.48 9.58 13.22
C CYS A 15 6.85 8.62 12.09
N ARG A 16 8.11 8.15 12.06
CA ARG A 16 8.59 7.20 11.04
C ARG A 16 7.77 5.92 11.05
N ASP A 17 7.54 5.33 12.21
CA ASP A 17 6.77 4.09 12.36
C ASP A 17 5.31 4.27 11.89
N MET A 18 4.73 5.44 12.10
CA MET A 18 3.39 5.76 11.61
C MET A 18 3.34 5.92 10.09
N VAL A 19 4.29 6.65 9.50
CA VAL A 19 4.33 6.81 8.04
C VAL A 19 4.65 5.47 7.36
N PHE A 20 5.57 4.70 7.92
CA PHE A 20 5.90 3.36 7.43
C PHE A 20 4.69 2.43 7.48
N ALA A 21 3.89 2.48 8.54
CA ALA A 21 2.65 1.70 8.60
C ALA A 21 1.60 2.09 7.53
N CYS A 22 1.73 3.24 6.87
CA CYS A 22 0.81 3.68 5.82
C CYS A 22 1.22 3.14 4.44
N CYS A 23 2.52 3.23 4.09
CA CYS A 23 3.02 2.98 2.74
C CYS A 23 3.99 1.79 2.64
N SER A 24 4.43 1.25 3.77
CA SER A 24 5.46 0.20 3.89
C SER A 24 6.78 0.49 3.16
N SER A 25 7.08 1.76 2.89
CA SER A 25 8.34 2.22 2.28
C SER A 25 9.20 2.92 3.32
N ASP A 26 10.40 2.39 3.57
CA ASP A 26 11.36 2.98 4.51
C ASP A 26 11.84 4.36 4.05
N GLN A 27 12.12 4.51 2.75
CA GLN A 27 12.59 5.75 2.15
C GLN A 27 11.51 6.83 2.20
N PHE A 28 10.27 6.49 1.88
CA PHE A 28 9.14 7.41 2.01
C PHE A 28 8.94 7.84 3.47
N ALA A 29 8.97 6.89 4.41
CA ALA A 29 8.82 7.18 5.83
C ALA A 29 9.92 8.11 6.36
N GLU A 30 11.16 7.93 5.91
CA GLU A 30 12.29 8.81 6.24
C GLU A 30 12.09 10.22 5.70
N ARG A 31 11.78 10.36 4.39
CA ARG A 31 11.60 11.66 3.74
C ARG A 31 10.45 12.46 4.35
N MET A 32 9.30 11.82 4.58
CA MET A 32 8.15 12.45 5.24
C MET A 32 8.43 12.83 6.70
N THR A 33 9.21 12.02 7.42
CA THR A 33 9.55 12.33 8.82
C THR A 33 10.50 13.53 8.92
N ARG A 34 11.46 13.62 7.99
CA ARG A 34 12.44 14.72 7.89
C ARG A 34 11.85 16.00 7.30
N GLY A 35 10.81 15.91 6.48
CA GLY A 35 10.13 17.07 5.87
C GLY A 35 9.30 17.90 6.85
N ARG A 36 9.16 17.48 8.11
CA ARG A 36 8.45 18.25 9.15
C ARG A 36 9.25 19.51 9.54
N PRO A 37 8.58 20.61 9.94
CA PRO A 37 7.13 20.73 10.13
C PRO A 37 6.38 21.09 8.84
N TYR A 38 5.18 20.52 8.67
CA TYR A 38 4.25 20.88 7.60
C TYR A 38 3.32 22.02 8.03
N ALA A 39 3.11 23.00 7.15
CA ALA A 39 2.31 24.19 7.44
C ALA A 39 0.80 23.89 7.59
N SER A 40 0.29 22.93 6.80
CA SER A 40 -1.12 22.53 6.79
C SER A 40 -1.26 21.04 6.47
N ARG A 41 -2.48 20.52 6.59
CA ARG A 41 -2.79 19.14 6.19
C ARG A 41 -2.63 18.97 4.68
N GLU A 42 -2.96 20.01 3.92
CA GLU A 42 -2.86 20.07 2.48
C GLU A 42 -1.38 19.99 2.05
N ALA A 43 -0.51 20.80 2.68
CA ALA A 43 0.94 20.76 2.42
C ALA A 43 1.57 19.40 2.76
N LEU A 44 1.09 18.73 3.82
CA LEU A 44 1.51 17.36 4.16
C LEU A 44 1.17 16.38 3.04
N PHE A 45 -0.07 16.43 2.51
CA PHE A 45 -0.50 15.53 1.43
C PHE A 45 0.16 15.83 0.08
N GLU A 46 0.33 17.11 -0.27
CA GLU A 46 1.07 17.51 -1.47
C GLU A 46 2.52 17.00 -1.42
N THR A 47 3.17 17.11 -0.25
CA THR A 47 4.52 16.58 -0.07
C THR A 47 4.54 15.05 -0.16
N ALA A 48 3.56 14.37 0.45
CA ALA A 48 3.43 12.92 0.34
C ALA A 48 3.30 12.47 -1.11
N GLU A 49 2.47 13.15 -1.90
CA GLU A 49 2.28 12.82 -3.31
C GLU A 49 3.56 13.05 -4.14
N ALA A 50 4.27 14.15 -3.88
CA ALA A 50 5.53 14.46 -4.53
C ALA A 50 6.63 13.45 -4.17
N GLU A 51 6.76 13.08 -2.89
CA GLU A 51 7.76 12.11 -2.43
C GLU A 51 7.49 10.72 -2.97
N TRP A 52 6.23 10.30 -3.08
CA TRP A 52 5.86 9.03 -3.69
C TRP A 52 6.29 8.97 -5.16
N ARG A 53 6.02 10.03 -5.93
CA ARG A 53 6.42 10.12 -7.35
C ARG A 53 7.94 10.18 -7.54
N ASN A 54 8.67 10.64 -6.53
CA ASN A 54 10.12 10.70 -6.52
C ASN A 54 10.79 9.44 -5.98
N LEU A 55 10.03 8.38 -5.66
CA LEU A 55 10.62 7.08 -5.38
C LEU A 55 11.15 6.47 -6.68
N SER A 56 12.32 5.86 -6.59
CA SER A 56 12.82 4.98 -7.64
C SER A 56 11.93 3.75 -7.75
N LYS A 57 11.98 3.10 -8.92
CA LYS A 57 11.23 1.85 -9.17
C LYS A 57 11.53 0.76 -8.16
N SER A 58 12.79 0.65 -7.72
CA SER A 58 13.19 -0.33 -6.71
C SER A 58 12.58 -0.03 -5.34
N GLU A 59 12.57 1.23 -4.91
CA GLU A 59 11.96 1.64 -3.63
C GLU A 59 10.44 1.42 -3.63
N MET A 60 9.80 1.65 -4.77
CA MET A 60 8.37 1.38 -4.95
C MET A 60 8.05 -0.12 -4.91
N ILE A 61 8.85 -0.94 -5.62
CA ILE A 61 8.68 -2.41 -5.62
C ILE A 61 8.90 -2.99 -4.21
N GLU A 62 9.90 -2.48 -3.48
CA GLU A 62 10.13 -2.87 -2.07
C GLU A 62 8.89 -2.58 -1.22
N ALA A 63 8.30 -1.40 -1.36
CA ALA A 63 7.07 -1.03 -0.69
C ALA A 63 5.97 -2.04 -1.02
N PHE A 64 5.77 -2.36 -2.30
CA PHE A 64 4.75 -3.32 -2.74
C PHE A 64 4.95 -4.71 -2.12
N GLN A 65 6.20 -5.16 -2.05
CA GLN A 65 6.60 -6.43 -1.45
C GLN A 65 6.49 -6.44 0.09
N ALA A 66 6.18 -5.33 0.74
CA ALA A 66 5.95 -5.30 2.19
C ALA A 66 4.46 -5.46 2.56
N HIS A 67 3.53 -5.31 1.62
CA HIS A 67 2.08 -5.46 1.84
C HIS A 67 1.62 -6.92 1.81
N PRO A 68 0.71 -7.38 2.70
CA PRO A 68 0.16 -8.73 2.56
C PRO A 68 -0.52 -8.91 1.20
N ARG A 69 -0.57 -10.16 0.72
CA ARG A 69 -1.39 -10.48 -0.44
C ARG A 69 -2.86 -10.24 -0.13
N ILE A 70 -3.64 -9.94 -1.16
CA ILE A 70 -5.10 -9.95 -1.05
C ILE A 70 -5.55 -11.38 -0.71
N GLY A 71 -6.33 -11.54 0.35
CA GLY A 71 -6.78 -12.83 0.87
C GLY A 71 -5.88 -13.41 1.95
N GLU A 72 -4.70 -12.82 2.18
CA GLU A 72 -3.81 -13.16 3.29
C GLU A 72 -3.87 -12.05 4.34
N GLY A 73 -4.23 -12.38 5.58
CA GLY A 73 -4.03 -11.44 6.68
C GLY A 73 -2.55 -11.40 7.05
N LYS A 74 -1.99 -10.21 7.34
CA LYS A 74 -0.74 -10.19 8.11
C LYS A 74 -1.00 -10.79 9.49
N GLY A 75 -0.21 -11.77 9.88
CA GLY A 75 -0.10 -12.17 11.28
C GLY A 75 0.38 -10.98 12.12
N GLY A 76 -0.20 -10.82 13.32
CA GLY A 76 0.19 -9.77 14.28
C GLY A 76 -0.93 -8.78 14.62
N ASP A 77 -0.64 -7.90 15.58
CA ASP A 77 -1.57 -6.96 16.22
C ASP A 77 -1.22 -5.48 15.98
N GLY A 78 -0.18 -5.21 15.19
CA GLY A 78 0.28 -3.86 14.84
C GLY A 78 -0.71 -3.07 13.98
N ARG A 79 -0.53 -1.74 13.92
CA ARG A 79 -1.42 -0.81 13.17
C ARG A 79 -1.66 -1.24 11.72
N PHE A 80 -0.60 -1.62 11.01
CA PHE A 80 -0.69 -2.05 9.62
C PHE A 80 -1.54 -3.33 9.44
N ALA A 81 -1.40 -4.30 10.35
CA ALA A 81 -2.20 -5.53 10.32
C ALA A 81 -3.69 -5.24 10.56
N LYS A 82 -4.00 -4.32 11.49
CA LYS A 82 -5.38 -3.88 11.76
C LYS A 82 -6.01 -3.17 10.56
N TRP A 83 -5.28 -2.28 9.90
CA TRP A 83 -5.76 -1.59 8.70
C TRP A 83 -5.98 -2.58 7.56
N SER A 84 -4.99 -3.41 7.23
CA SER A 84 -5.12 -4.41 6.16
C SER A 84 -6.31 -5.36 6.38
N LYS A 85 -6.53 -5.82 7.62
CA LYS A 85 -7.70 -6.66 7.95
C LYS A 85 -9.02 -5.93 7.74
N GLY A 86 -9.09 -4.64 8.06
CA GLY A 86 -10.27 -3.80 7.83
C GLY A 86 -10.52 -3.56 6.35
N GLU A 87 -9.50 -3.25 5.57
CA GLU A 87 -9.58 -3.02 4.13
C GLU A 87 -10.08 -4.27 3.38
N GLN A 88 -9.67 -5.46 3.84
CA GLN A 88 -10.00 -6.73 3.22
C GLN A 88 -11.25 -7.42 3.81
N SER A 89 -12.05 -6.74 4.64
CA SER A 89 -13.20 -7.36 5.30
C SER A 89 -14.28 -7.88 4.33
N GLY A 90 -14.32 -7.35 3.10
CA GLY A 90 -15.25 -7.75 2.04
C GLY A 90 -14.84 -9.00 1.25
N LEU A 91 -13.64 -9.55 1.47
CA LEU A 91 -13.10 -10.65 0.66
C LEU A 91 -13.80 -12.00 0.84
N GLY A 92 -14.51 -12.22 1.96
CA GLY A 92 -15.11 -13.52 2.29
C GLY A 92 -16.27 -13.98 1.39
N HIS A 93 -16.64 -13.22 0.36
CA HIS A 93 -17.77 -13.51 -0.52
C HIS A 93 -17.28 -13.82 -1.95
N GLY A 94 -17.79 -14.95 -2.49
CA GLY A 94 -17.79 -15.39 -3.89
C GLY A 94 -16.47 -15.64 -4.62
N VAL A 95 -15.34 -15.75 -3.92
CA VAL A 95 -14.07 -16.24 -4.51
C VAL A 95 -13.44 -17.28 -3.60
N SER A 96 -12.97 -18.39 -4.17
CA SER A 96 -12.22 -19.39 -3.41
C SER A 96 -10.88 -18.81 -2.92
N PRO A 97 -10.50 -19.02 -1.64
CA PRO A 97 -9.18 -18.64 -1.15
C PRO A 97 -8.03 -19.22 -1.97
N ASP A 98 -8.19 -20.43 -2.49
CA ASP A 98 -7.18 -21.09 -3.32
C ASP A 98 -7.04 -20.46 -4.71
N GLU A 99 -8.16 -20.11 -5.34
CA GLU A 99 -8.16 -19.43 -6.65
C GLU A 99 -7.51 -18.04 -6.53
N LEU A 100 -7.87 -17.30 -5.47
CA LEU A 100 -7.28 -16.00 -5.20
C LEU A 100 -5.78 -16.10 -4.92
N ARG A 101 -5.35 -17.09 -4.13
CA ARG A 101 -3.93 -17.35 -3.85
C ARG A 101 -3.18 -17.70 -5.13
N GLU A 102 -3.72 -18.58 -5.97
CA GLU A 102 -3.10 -18.97 -7.24
C GLU A 102 -2.98 -17.78 -8.20
N ALA A 103 -4.02 -16.94 -8.31
CA ALA A 103 -4.00 -15.75 -9.15
C ALA A 103 -2.97 -14.72 -8.66
N ASN A 104 -2.83 -14.50 -7.34
CA ASN A 104 -1.80 -13.64 -6.79
C ASN A 104 -0.39 -14.15 -7.15
N LEU A 105 -0.15 -15.46 -7.01
CA LEU A 105 1.14 -16.07 -7.35
C LEU A 105 1.47 -15.93 -8.84
N LYS A 106 0.50 -16.17 -9.73
CA LYS A 106 0.67 -15.97 -11.18
C LYS A 106 1.00 -14.51 -11.51
N TYR A 107 0.31 -13.57 -10.89
CA TYR A 107 0.58 -12.14 -11.04
C TYR A 107 2.01 -11.80 -10.59
N GLU A 108 2.42 -12.25 -9.40
CA GLU A 108 3.77 -12.02 -8.87
C GLU A 108 4.87 -12.60 -9.77
N VAL A 109 4.68 -13.81 -10.31
CA VAL A 109 5.62 -14.43 -11.25
C VAL A 109 5.75 -13.59 -12.53
N LYS A 110 4.64 -13.07 -13.05
CA LYS A 110 4.63 -12.29 -14.30
C LYS A 110 5.27 -10.92 -14.13
N PHE A 111 4.97 -10.21 -13.03
CA PHE A 111 5.31 -8.80 -12.87
C PHE A 111 6.51 -8.56 -11.94
N GLY A 112 6.82 -9.50 -11.05
CA GLY A 112 7.90 -9.41 -10.07
C GLY A 112 7.54 -8.62 -8.81
N PHE A 113 6.27 -8.25 -8.62
CA PHE A 113 5.77 -7.53 -7.44
C PHE A 113 4.36 -7.97 -7.06
N ARG A 114 3.96 -7.70 -5.82
CA ARG A 114 2.63 -8.06 -5.29
C ARG A 114 1.53 -7.30 -5.99
N PHE A 115 0.39 -7.96 -6.19
CA PHE A 115 -0.83 -7.29 -6.61
C PHE A 115 -1.33 -6.35 -5.51
N LEU A 116 -1.44 -5.07 -5.84
CA LEU A 116 -1.99 -4.05 -4.95
C LEU A 116 -3.21 -3.37 -5.58
N THR A 117 -4.22 -3.20 -4.74
CA THR A 117 -5.41 -2.42 -5.03
C THR A 117 -6.01 -1.92 -3.72
N SER A 118 -6.74 -0.81 -3.77
CA SER A 118 -7.64 -0.46 -2.67
C SER A 118 -8.71 -1.56 -2.55
N ALA A 119 -8.80 -2.17 -1.37
CA ALA A 119 -9.79 -3.20 -1.05
C ALA A 119 -11.00 -2.62 -0.29
N THR A 120 -10.85 -1.42 0.30
CA THR A 120 -11.88 -0.76 1.10
C THR A 120 -13.20 -0.63 0.33
N GLY A 121 -14.26 -1.21 0.89
CA GLY A 121 -15.62 -1.13 0.34
C GLY A 121 -15.86 -2.00 -0.90
N ARG A 122 -14.93 -2.89 -1.26
CA ARG A 122 -15.05 -3.79 -2.42
C ARG A 122 -15.28 -5.23 -2.00
N THR A 123 -15.96 -5.99 -2.85
CA THR A 123 -16.19 -7.42 -2.65
C THR A 123 -14.99 -8.25 -3.13
N GLY A 124 -14.90 -9.50 -2.68
CA GLY A 124 -13.89 -10.45 -3.13
C GLY A 124 -13.90 -10.66 -4.64
N GLU A 125 -15.07 -10.81 -5.23
CA GLU A 125 -15.28 -11.00 -6.67
C GLU A 125 -14.76 -9.80 -7.46
N ALA A 126 -15.11 -8.58 -7.06
CA ALA A 126 -14.67 -7.36 -7.74
C ALA A 126 -13.15 -7.16 -7.68
N ILE A 127 -12.48 -7.63 -6.62
CA ILE A 127 -11.03 -7.59 -6.51
C ILE A 127 -10.39 -8.70 -7.35
N TYR A 128 -10.97 -9.90 -7.34
CA TYR A 128 -10.48 -11.03 -8.12
C TYR A 128 -10.59 -10.77 -9.63
N GLU A 129 -11.72 -10.24 -10.10
CA GLU A 129 -11.89 -9.81 -11.50
C GLU A 129 -10.87 -8.75 -11.91
N GLU A 130 -10.54 -7.82 -11.01
CA GLU A 130 -9.47 -6.86 -11.26
C GLU A 130 -8.11 -7.52 -11.37
N LEU A 131 -7.78 -8.43 -10.46
CA LEU A 131 -6.53 -9.19 -10.48
C LEU A 131 -6.38 -9.95 -11.82
N LEU A 132 -7.43 -10.64 -12.28
CA LEU A 132 -7.43 -11.34 -13.56
C LEU A 132 -7.26 -10.36 -14.74
N ARG A 133 -8.04 -9.28 -14.78
CA ARG A 133 -7.96 -8.26 -15.84
C ARG A 133 -6.58 -7.60 -15.91
N ARG A 134 -5.96 -7.31 -14.77
CA ARG A 134 -4.61 -6.73 -14.70
C ARG A 134 -3.54 -7.75 -15.05
N SER A 135 -3.79 -9.03 -14.80
CA SER A 135 -2.91 -10.13 -15.21
C SER A 135 -2.75 -10.25 -16.71
N GLU A 136 -3.69 -9.73 -17.52
CA GLU A 136 -3.57 -9.70 -18.98
C GLU A 136 -2.65 -8.57 -19.52
N ARG A 137 -2.25 -7.61 -18.68
CA ARG A 137 -1.42 -6.48 -19.10
C ARG A 137 0.02 -6.90 -19.41
N THR A 138 0.73 -6.06 -20.16
CA THR A 138 2.19 -6.14 -20.25
C THR A 138 2.82 -5.64 -18.95
N ARG A 139 4.06 -6.07 -18.67
CA ARG A 139 4.76 -5.63 -17.46
C ARG A 139 5.02 -4.14 -17.46
N GLU A 140 5.35 -3.57 -18.62
CA GLU A 140 5.62 -2.15 -18.79
C GLU A 140 4.38 -1.30 -18.47
N LEU A 141 3.20 -1.75 -18.92
CA LEU A 141 1.95 -1.07 -18.65
C LEU A 141 1.56 -1.17 -17.17
N GLU A 142 1.73 -2.34 -16.57
CA GLU A 142 1.37 -2.55 -15.17
C GLU A 142 2.26 -1.76 -14.20
N VAL A 143 3.56 -1.69 -14.48
CA VAL A 143 4.48 -0.84 -13.72
C VAL A 143 4.07 0.63 -13.85
N ARG A 144 3.87 1.12 -15.08
CA ARG A 144 3.49 2.53 -15.32
C ARG A 144 2.19 2.92 -14.61
N LEU A 145 1.19 2.05 -14.61
CA LEU A 145 -0.10 2.32 -13.96
C LEU A 145 -0.06 2.16 -12.44
N SER A 146 0.97 1.49 -11.90
CA SER A 146 1.18 1.40 -10.45
C SER A 146 2.06 2.54 -9.91
N GLU A 147 2.71 3.31 -10.80
CA GLU A 147 3.45 4.54 -10.48
C GLU A 147 2.54 5.78 -10.29
N LEU A 148 1.27 5.71 -10.72
CA LEU A 148 0.28 6.79 -10.70
C LEU A 148 -0.69 6.69 -9.52
#